data_AF-A0A3E3I8C8-F1
#
_entry.id   AF-A0A3E3I8C8-F1
#
_cell.length_a   1.000
_cell.length_b   1.000
_cell.length_c   1.000
_cell.angle_alpha   90.00
_cell.angle_beta   90.00
_cell.angle_gamma   90.00
#
_symmetry.space_group_name_H-M   'P 1'
#
loop_
_entity.id
_entity.type
_entity.pdbx_description
1 polymer ?
#
loop_
_entity_poly.entity_id
_entity_poly.type
_entity_poly.pdbx_seq_one_letter_code
_entity_poly.pdbx_strand_id
1 'polypeptide(L)'
;MKCPRCGSEIKDGRLFCEKCGEEIRIVQDFEPEMEVNMEGNISIEDEISMEENLSADDILSDDTEKSGTEPWRSGVLQKIGKRVSLLTVRQRMIMAVVLVLLLSAVLGLAVAGVQHFSADYQYDKALEYINKKDYAKACSYAERAVELEPGNVEYLVRLAGCFSAMGNEEETIELCLRIIGMDESNEAAYKRLISIYEKRKEYDIINELLLSCGNEQIVNQYPGFIAKPPEFSFKGGVYNETLSLKMLANTQGTIYYTVDGSKPDESGLVYSSPVFLESGQYDIRAVFINSYGVESDETQEHYFVDVTVPEAPLVSPEEGEYSRPTIISVEVPEDYTVYYTTDGTLPTADSIQYTGPFPMPVGVNTFRFVSYSAAGVAGVETQVRYSLNLHAALSIEAAKNKLLFELVNAGIIQDMSGSVKTGSGHNVYGYKYAVTVDGTDYYLYREYYEDDAGNRAGTGTDYVVSIMEGQCYKAVQAAKETSAAGAAVQGDGGKLPDEPETSAKEASEENADAKDKGPWSTLILQDINSGSIPE
;
A
#
# COMPACT_ATOMS: atom_id res chain seq x y z
N MET A 1 -34.49 -0.03 1.63
CA MET A 1 -34.63 0.39 3.07
C MET A 1 -34.30 1.88 3.25
N LYS A 2 -34.62 2.54 4.37
CA LYS A 2 -34.25 3.96 4.61
C LYS A 2 -33.17 4.09 5.69
N CYS A 3 -32.19 4.96 5.47
CA CYS A 3 -31.11 5.21 6.42
C CYS A 3 -31.67 5.74 7.75
N PRO A 4 -31.36 5.11 8.90
CA PRO A 4 -31.85 5.57 10.21
C PRO A 4 -31.28 6.93 10.63
N ARG A 5 -30.13 7.33 10.06
CA ARG A 5 -29.47 8.59 10.41
C ARG A 5 -29.87 9.77 9.53
N CYS A 6 -30.00 9.57 8.21
CA CYS A 6 -30.28 10.68 7.27
C CYS A 6 -31.56 10.53 6.45
N GLY A 7 -32.31 9.43 6.62
CA GLY A 7 -33.59 9.20 5.95
C GLY A 7 -33.52 8.93 4.44
N SER A 8 -32.32 8.91 3.86
CA SER A 8 -32.13 8.59 2.43
C SER A 8 -32.47 7.13 2.12
N GLU A 9 -32.97 6.89 0.92
CA GLU A 9 -33.35 5.57 0.45
C GLU A 9 -32.10 4.77 0.03
N ILE A 10 -31.91 3.61 0.63
CA ILE A 10 -30.77 2.72 0.43
C ILE A 10 -31.22 1.56 -0.45
N LYS A 11 -30.46 1.34 -1.54
CA LYS A 11 -30.64 0.23 -2.48
C LYS A 11 -30.37 -1.12 -1.79
N ASP A 12 -31.15 -2.14 -2.14
CA ASP A 12 -31.02 -3.47 -1.56
C ASP A 12 -29.62 -4.07 -1.82
N GLY A 13 -29.08 -4.76 -0.80
CA GLY A 13 -27.77 -5.39 -0.83
C GLY A 13 -26.57 -4.53 -0.40
N ARG A 14 -26.79 -3.28 0.04
CA ARG A 14 -25.70 -2.41 0.55
C ARG A 14 -25.70 -2.30 2.07
N LEU A 15 -24.51 -2.50 2.66
CA LEU A 15 -24.31 -2.48 4.12
C LEU A 15 -23.99 -1.08 4.69
N PHE A 16 -23.89 -0.06 3.85
CA PHE A 16 -23.60 1.32 4.27
C PHE A 16 -24.42 2.34 3.46
N CYS A 17 -24.79 3.44 4.11
CA CYS A 17 -25.48 4.55 3.49
C CYS A 17 -24.50 5.39 2.66
N GLU A 18 -24.66 5.43 1.33
CA GLU A 18 -23.79 6.22 0.42
C GLU A 18 -23.78 7.72 0.73
N LYS A 19 -24.82 8.24 1.40
CA LYS A 19 -24.96 9.68 1.63
C LYS A 19 -24.35 10.17 2.94
N CYS A 20 -24.31 9.34 3.98
CA CYS A 20 -23.81 9.74 5.30
C CYS A 20 -22.80 8.76 5.92
N GLY A 21 -22.43 7.69 5.19
CA GLY A 21 -21.44 6.71 5.61
C GLY A 21 -21.87 5.81 6.77
N GLU A 22 -23.14 5.83 7.15
CA GLU A 22 -23.62 5.06 8.30
C GLU A 22 -23.76 3.58 7.94
N GLU A 23 -23.17 2.70 8.75
CA GLU A 23 -23.25 1.25 8.62
C GLU A 23 -24.62 0.74 9.08
N ILE A 24 -25.21 -0.16 8.30
CA ILE A 24 -26.52 -0.75 8.58
C ILE A 24 -26.31 -2.04 9.37
N ARG A 25 -26.70 -2.03 10.64
CA ARG A 25 -26.74 -3.23 11.47
C ARG A 25 -28.04 -3.98 11.22
N ILE A 26 -27.96 -5.10 10.51
CA ILE A 26 -29.09 -6.01 10.30
C ILE A 26 -29.19 -6.90 11.54
N VAL A 27 -30.20 -6.68 12.36
CA VAL A 27 -30.54 -7.59 13.46
C VAL A 27 -31.40 -8.69 12.86
N GLN A 28 -30.97 -9.94 13.00
CA GLN A 28 -31.80 -11.10 12.65
C GLN A 28 -32.89 -11.22 13.72
N ASP A 29 -34.11 -10.83 13.39
CA ASP A 29 -35.28 -11.15 14.21
C ASP A 29 -35.57 -12.65 14.03
N PHE A 30 -35.20 -13.46 15.02
CA PHE A 30 -35.60 -14.86 15.10
C PHE A 30 -36.98 -14.94 15.75
N GLU A 31 -38.01 -15.25 14.96
CA GLU A 31 -39.30 -15.72 15.48
C GLU A 31 -39.15 -17.16 15.99
N PRO A 32 -39.73 -17.52 17.16
CA PRO A 32 -39.71 -18.88 17.66
C PRO A 32 -40.82 -19.69 16.97
N GLU A 33 -40.46 -20.63 16.11
CA GLU A 33 -41.42 -21.57 15.53
C GLU A 33 -41.91 -22.58 16.59
N MET A 34 -43.24 -22.68 16.67
CA MET A 34 -43.97 -23.65 17.49
C MET A 34 -43.93 -25.03 16.83
N GLU A 35 -43.67 -26.06 17.63
CA GLU A 35 -43.81 -27.47 17.25
C GLU A 35 -45.24 -27.78 16.80
N VAL A 36 -45.38 -28.30 15.57
CA VAL A 36 -46.60 -28.96 15.10
C VAL A 36 -46.29 -30.44 14.84
N ASN A 37 -46.93 -31.27 15.66
CA ASN A 37 -47.11 -32.71 15.52
C ASN A 37 -47.34 -33.14 14.06
N MET A 38 -46.59 -34.14 13.58
CA MET A 38 -46.97 -34.94 12.41
C MET A 38 -47.26 -36.39 12.83
N GLU A 39 -48.54 -36.71 12.93
CA GLU A 39 -49.05 -38.04 12.60
C GLU A 39 -49.43 -38.05 11.11
N GLY A 40 -49.01 -39.08 10.38
CA GLY A 40 -49.37 -39.23 8.97
C GLY A 40 -48.87 -40.54 8.37
N ASN A 41 -49.65 -41.61 8.51
CA ASN A 41 -49.54 -42.84 7.71
C ASN A 41 -49.54 -42.52 6.21
N ILE A 42 -48.68 -43.20 5.45
CA ILE A 42 -49.08 -43.94 4.22
C ILE A 42 -47.94 -44.89 3.83
N SER A 43 -48.26 -46.18 3.88
CA SER A 43 -47.53 -47.30 3.30
C SER A 43 -47.92 -47.46 1.84
N ILE A 44 -46.94 -47.59 0.95
CA ILE A 44 -47.10 -48.25 -0.35
C ILE A 44 -45.88 -49.16 -0.52
N GLU A 45 -46.13 -50.47 -0.46
CA GLU A 45 -45.26 -51.50 -1.01
C GLU A 45 -45.57 -51.62 -2.52
N ASP A 46 -44.55 -51.91 -3.33
CA ASP A 46 -44.64 -52.97 -4.33
C ASP A 46 -43.24 -53.32 -4.85
N GLU A 47 -42.93 -54.62 -4.80
CA GLU A 47 -41.75 -55.29 -5.35
C GLU A 47 -41.77 -55.32 -6.89
N ILE A 48 -40.63 -55.62 -7.53
CA ILE A 48 -40.48 -56.71 -8.53
C ILE A 48 -39.01 -56.82 -9.01
N SER A 49 -38.40 -57.96 -8.63
CA SER A 49 -37.64 -58.95 -9.42
C SER A 49 -36.26 -58.71 -10.09
N MET A 50 -35.48 -59.81 -10.04
CA MET A 50 -34.46 -60.31 -10.99
C MET A 50 -33.08 -59.65 -10.99
N GLU A 51 -31.97 -60.33 -11.26
CA GLU A 51 -31.47 -61.70 -11.04
C GLU A 51 -29.94 -61.62 -11.27
N GLU A 52 -29.23 -62.64 -10.80
CA GLU A 52 -27.79 -62.90 -10.88
C GLU A 52 -27.03 -62.48 -12.16
N ASN A 53 -25.75 -62.13 -11.99
CA ASN A 53 -24.61 -62.80 -12.67
C ASN A 53 -23.27 -62.25 -12.14
N LEU A 54 -22.46 -63.11 -11.51
CA LEU A 54 -21.00 -62.96 -11.57
C LEU A 54 -20.35 -64.35 -11.63
N SER A 55 -19.70 -64.60 -12.76
CA SER A 55 -18.98 -65.81 -13.12
C SER A 55 -17.73 -66.02 -12.27
N ALA A 56 -17.47 -67.28 -11.95
CA ALA A 56 -16.18 -67.78 -11.48
C ALA A 56 -15.20 -67.94 -12.65
N ASP A 57 -13.92 -67.67 -12.43
CA ASP A 57 -12.82 -68.33 -13.12
C ASP A 57 -11.59 -68.47 -12.20
N ASP A 58 -11.15 -69.73 -12.14
CA ASP A 58 -9.92 -70.39 -11.67
C ASP A 58 -8.64 -69.60 -11.37
N ILE A 59 -7.94 -69.98 -10.28
CA ILE A 59 -6.53 -70.45 -10.32
C ILE A 59 -6.31 -71.57 -9.28
N LEU A 60 -5.79 -72.71 -9.76
CA LEU A 60 -5.30 -73.90 -9.05
C LEU A 60 -3.89 -73.74 -8.46
N SER A 61 -3.66 -74.33 -7.28
CA SER A 61 -2.50 -75.17 -6.89
C SER A 61 -2.72 -75.58 -5.43
N ASP A 62 -3.17 -76.81 -5.17
CA ASP A 62 -2.35 -78.04 -4.99
C ASP A 62 -1.27 -77.88 -3.92
N ASP A 63 -1.57 -78.40 -2.74
CA ASP A 63 -0.57 -79.09 -1.92
C ASP A 63 -1.27 -80.21 -1.13
N THR A 64 -0.77 -81.41 -1.37
CA THR A 64 -1.22 -82.68 -0.82
C THR A 64 -0.49 -82.95 0.50
N GLU A 65 -1.16 -83.48 1.53
CA GLU A 65 -0.78 -84.74 2.20
C GLU A 65 -1.44 -84.96 3.59
N LYS A 66 -2.00 -86.18 3.73
CA LYS A 66 -2.08 -87.05 4.93
C LYS A 66 -3.04 -86.63 6.06
N SER A 67 -3.74 -87.51 6.75
CA SER A 67 -4.03 -88.95 6.68
C SER A 67 -4.93 -89.23 7.90
N GLY A 68 -6.02 -89.99 7.78
CA GLY A 68 -6.82 -90.35 8.96
C GLY A 68 -8.20 -90.93 8.68
N THR A 69 -8.23 -92.13 8.09
CA THR A 69 -9.27 -93.17 8.31
C THR A 69 -9.48 -93.38 9.82
N GLU A 70 -10.63 -93.67 10.44
CA GLU A 70 -11.87 -94.37 10.08
C GLU A 70 -12.88 -94.23 11.29
N PRO A 71 -14.09 -94.86 11.34
CA PRO A 71 -15.33 -94.15 11.66
C PRO A 71 -16.21 -94.75 12.80
N TRP A 72 -17.40 -94.16 13.00
CA TRP A 72 -18.60 -94.66 13.71
C TRP A 72 -18.60 -94.84 15.24
N ARG A 73 -19.52 -94.13 15.91
CA ARG A 73 -20.48 -94.71 16.87
C ARG A 73 -21.70 -93.79 17.04
N SER A 74 -22.71 -94.01 16.20
CA SER A 74 -24.09 -93.60 16.47
C SER A 74 -24.74 -94.65 17.39
N GLY A 75 -25.30 -94.21 18.51
CA GLY A 75 -26.10 -95.07 19.36
C GLY A 75 -26.67 -94.32 20.55
N VAL A 76 -27.99 -94.39 20.67
CA VAL A 76 -28.80 -94.07 21.86
C VAL A 76 -29.22 -92.60 22.00
N LEU A 77 -30.38 -92.27 21.43
CA LEU A 77 -31.46 -91.58 22.14
C LEU A 77 -32.80 -91.90 21.43
N GLN A 78 -33.28 -93.12 21.67
CA GLN A 78 -34.65 -93.50 21.40
C GLN A 78 -35.44 -93.36 22.71
N LYS A 79 -36.63 -92.74 22.61
CA LYS A 79 -37.71 -92.61 23.61
C LYS A 79 -37.70 -91.32 24.45
N ILE A 80 -38.42 -90.31 23.96
CA ILE A 80 -39.39 -89.59 24.80
C ILE A 80 -40.75 -89.71 24.11
N GLY A 81 -41.60 -90.54 24.70
CA GLY A 81 -42.96 -90.77 24.26
C GLY A 81 -43.90 -89.63 24.67
N LYS A 82 -44.78 -89.28 23.73
CA LYS A 82 -45.98 -88.45 23.84
C LYS A 82 -46.65 -88.49 25.21
N ARG A 83 -46.74 -87.33 25.88
CA ARG A 83 -47.85 -86.96 26.79
C ARG A 83 -48.02 -85.44 26.81
N VAL A 84 -48.90 -84.91 25.95
CA VAL A 84 -49.63 -83.66 26.22
C VAL A 84 -51.09 -83.92 25.85
N SER A 85 -51.90 -84.24 26.85
CA SER A 85 -53.35 -84.41 26.74
C SER A 85 -54.06 -83.10 27.02
N LEU A 86 -54.99 -82.73 26.12
CA LEU A 86 -56.20 -81.94 26.35
C LEU A 86 -56.07 -80.68 27.23
N LEU A 87 -55.61 -79.59 26.62
CA LEU A 87 -55.94 -78.24 27.08
C LEU A 87 -57.18 -77.78 26.30
N THR A 88 -58.21 -77.30 27.00
CA THR A 88 -59.41 -76.72 26.36
C THR A 88 -59.01 -75.49 25.52
N VAL A 89 -59.74 -75.15 24.45
CA VAL A 89 -59.38 -74.03 23.53
C VAL A 89 -59.06 -72.74 24.29
N ARG A 90 -59.76 -72.49 25.41
CA ARG A 90 -59.52 -71.39 26.35
C ARG A 90 -58.10 -71.38 26.96
N GLN A 91 -57.54 -72.54 27.28
CA GLN A 91 -56.19 -72.67 27.85
C GLN A 91 -55.07 -72.52 26.81
N ARG A 92 -55.32 -72.87 25.53
CA ARG A 92 -54.39 -72.58 24.42
C ARG A 92 -54.31 -71.09 24.12
N MET A 93 -55.44 -70.38 24.17
CA MET A 93 -55.47 -68.92 24.04
C MET A 93 -54.72 -68.23 25.18
N ILE A 94 -54.89 -68.68 26.43
CA ILE A 94 -54.15 -68.15 27.58
C ILE A 94 -52.64 -68.42 27.45
N MET A 95 -52.23 -69.64 27.06
CA MET A 95 -50.80 -69.94 26.86
C MET A 95 -50.20 -69.14 25.71
N ALA A 96 -50.94 -68.92 24.61
CA ALA A 96 -50.49 -68.10 23.49
C ALA A 96 -50.33 -66.62 23.90
N VAL A 97 -51.28 -66.07 24.66
CA VAL A 97 -51.18 -64.69 25.20
C VAL A 97 -50.00 -64.55 26.16
N VAL A 98 -49.78 -65.53 27.05
CA VAL A 98 -48.61 -65.52 27.95
C VAL A 98 -47.31 -65.64 27.16
N LEU A 99 -47.27 -66.45 26.11
CA LEU A 99 -46.09 -66.61 25.26
C LEU A 99 -45.81 -65.34 24.43
N VAL A 100 -46.84 -64.64 23.96
CA VAL A 100 -46.69 -63.31 23.34
C VAL A 100 -46.22 -62.26 24.35
N LEU A 101 -46.74 -62.26 25.58
CA LEU A 101 -46.27 -61.36 26.64
C LEU A 101 -44.83 -61.64 27.06
N LEU A 102 -44.42 -62.91 27.08
CA LEU A 102 -43.03 -63.30 27.33
C LEU A 102 -42.13 -62.93 26.16
N LEU A 103 -42.57 -63.12 24.91
CA LEU A 103 -41.85 -62.67 23.73
C LEU A 103 -41.73 -61.15 23.69
N SER A 104 -42.76 -60.39 24.04
CA SER A 104 -42.68 -58.93 24.13
C SER A 104 -41.81 -58.47 25.29
N ALA A 105 -41.78 -59.19 26.41
CA ALA A 105 -40.88 -58.90 27.53
C ALA A 105 -39.42 -59.21 27.16
N VAL A 106 -39.15 -60.31 26.46
CA VAL A 106 -37.81 -60.65 25.95
C VAL A 106 -37.38 -59.67 24.86
N LEU A 107 -38.28 -59.28 23.95
CA LEU A 107 -38.01 -58.27 22.94
C LEU A 107 -37.78 -56.90 23.59
N GLY A 108 -38.54 -56.55 24.62
CA GLY A 108 -38.33 -55.32 25.41
C GLY A 108 -36.99 -55.32 26.16
N LEU A 109 -36.58 -56.46 26.72
CA LEU A 109 -35.26 -56.62 27.34
C LEU A 109 -34.12 -56.61 26.31
N ALA A 110 -34.34 -57.18 25.12
CA ALA A 110 -33.38 -57.13 24.02
C ALA A 110 -33.23 -55.71 23.48
N VAL A 111 -34.33 -54.97 23.28
CA VAL A 111 -34.34 -53.57 22.86
C VAL A 111 -33.71 -52.67 23.93
N ALA A 112 -34.04 -52.87 25.22
CA ALA A 112 -33.40 -52.15 26.32
C ALA A 112 -31.89 -52.45 26.40
N GLY A 113 -31.49 -53.70 26.18
CA GLY A 113 -30.08 -54.09 26.07
C GLY A 113 -29.38 -53.36 24.92
N VAL A 114 -29.96 -53.38 23.72
CA VAL A 114 -29.41 -52.68 22.54
C VAL A 114 -29.33 -51.16 22.77
N GLN A 115 -30.33 -50.55 23.42
CA GLN A 115 -30.30 -49.13 23.78
C GLN A 115 -29.23 -48.82 24.84
N HIS A 116 -29.07 -49.65 25.87
CA HIS A 116 -28.01 -49.48 26.87
C HIS A 116 -26.59 -49.61 26.29
N PHE A 117 -26.42 -50.32 25.17
CA PHE A 117 -25.15 -50.44 24.46
C PHE A 117 -25.05 -49.53 23.22
N SER A 118 -26.00 -48.62 23.01
CA SER A 118 -25.92 -47.62 21.94
C SER A 118 -24.91 -46.52 22.28
N ALA A 119 -24.26 -45.95 21.26
CA ALA A 119 -23.27 -44.90 21.47
C ALA A 119 -23.89 -43.64 22.08
N ASP A 120 -25.07 -43.24 21.61
CA ASP A 120 -25.85 -42.10 22.15
C ASP A 120 -26.18 -42.27 23.64
N TYR A 121 -26.62 -43.46 24.06
CA TYR A 121 -26.90 -43.72 25.48
C TYR A 121 -25.64 -43.56 26.35
N GLN A 122 -24.51 -44.10 25.88
CA GLN A 122 -23.23 -44.00 26.58
C GLN A 122 -22.77 -42.54 26.65
N TYR A 123 -22.96 -41.78 25.57
CA TYR A 123 -22.69 -40.36 25.49
C TYR A 123 -23.55 -39.53 26.46
N ASP A 124 -24.87 -39.76 26.48
CA ASP A 124 -25.79 -39.07 27.41
C ASP A 124 -25.44 -39.36 28.86
N LYS A 125 -25.05 -40.60 29.17
CA LYS A 125 -24.55 -40.96 30.50
C LYS A 125 -23.25 -40.24 30.83
N ALA A 126 -22.33 -40.12 29.88
CA ALA A 126 -21.12 -39.34 30.08
C ALA A 126 -21.46 -37.88 30.44
N LEU A 127 -22.37 -37.23 29.70
CA LEU A 127 -22.83 -35.87 30.00
C LEU A 127 -23.47 -35.75 31.39
N GLU A 128 -24.29 -36.73 31.80
CA GLU A 128 -24.88 -36.77 33.14
C GLU A 128 -23.81 -36.75 34.25
N TYR A 129 -22.74 -37.53 34.08
CA TYR A 129 -21.64 -37.58 35.04
C TYR A 129 -20.72 -36.35 34.95
N ILE A 130 -20.53 -35.75 33.78
CA ILE A 130 -19.85 -34.45 33.62
C ILE A 130 -20.58 -33.37 34.43
N ASN A 131 -21.91 -33.31 34.34
CA ASN A 131 -22.73 -32.36 35.11
C ASN A 131 -22.59 -32.56 36.62
N LYS A 132 -22.38 -33.81 37.05
CA LYS A 132 -22.08 -34.17 38.45
C LYS A 132 -20.61 -33.95 38.83
N LYS A 133 -19.75 -33.53 37.90
CA LYS A 133 -18.29 -33.38 38.04
C LYS A 133 -17.57 -34.68 38.40
N ASP A 134 -18.19 -35.83 38.14
CA ASP A 134 -17.58 -37.15 38.32
C ASP A 134 -16.90 -37.57 37.02
N TYR A 135 -15.73 -36.96 36.77
CA TYR A 135 -15.03 -37.10 35.49
C TYR A 135 -14.48 -38.51 35.24
N ALA A 136 -14.17 -39.27 36.30
CA ALA A 136 -13.71 -40.65 36.17
C ALA A 136 -14.79 -41.55 35.55
N LYS A 137 -16.03 -41.47 36.05
CA LYS A 137 -17.13 -42.21 35.45
C LYS A 137 -17.49 -41.65 34.08
N ALA A 138 -17.55 -40.32 33.95
CA ALA A 138 -17.84 -39.70 32.66
C ALA A 138 -16.86 -40.16 31.56
N CYS A 139 -15.58 -40.25 31.88
CA CYS A 139 -14.55 -40.74 30.97
C CYS A 139 -14.84 -42.17 30.52
N SER A 140 -15.13 -43.10 31.44
CA SER A 140 -15.45 -44.49 31.06
C SER A 140 -16.67 -44.63 30.13
N TYR A 141 -17.72 -43.82 30.33
CA TYR A 141 -18.88 -43.80 29.45
C TYR A 141 -18.56 -43.15 28.10
N ALA A 142 -17.74 -42.09 28.09
CA ALA A 142 -17.30 -41.41 26.87
C ALA A 142 -16.34 -42.27 26.02
N GLU A 143 -15.40 -42.99 26.66
CA GLU A 143 -14.54 -43.97 26.01
C GLU A 143 -15.39 -45.04 25.32
N ARG A 144 -16.40 -45.56 26.02
CA ARG A 144 -17.30 -46.56 25.45
C ARG A 144 -18.09 -46.02 24.26
N ALA A 145 -18.54 -44.76 24.31
CA ALA A 145 -19.20 -44.11 23.17
C ALA A 145 -18.26 -44.00 21.96
N VAL A 146 -17.00 -43.62 22.18
CA VAL A 146 -15.97 -43.54 21.13
C VAL A 146 -15.57 -44.91 20.57
N GLU A 147 -15.54 -45.96 21.40
CA GLU A 147 -15.30 -47.34 20.93
C GLU A 147 -16.40 -47.82 19.99
N LEU A 148 -17.65 -47.44 20.27
CA LEU A 148 -18.81 -47.80 19.45
C LEU A 148 -18.85 -46.99 18.15
N GLU A 149 -18.52 -45.70 18.21
CA GLU A 149 -18.46 -44.81 17.04
C GLU A 149 -17.15 -43.99 16.99
N PRO A 150 -16.05 -44.59 16.48
CA PRO A 150 -14.74 -43.93 16.48
C PRO A 150 -14.65 -42.68 15.57
N GLY A 151 -15.61 -42.52 14.66
CA GLY A 151 -15.66 -41.40 13.70
C GLY A 151 -16.43 -40.18 14.22
N ASN A 152 -17.06 -40.26 15.38
CA ASN A 152 -17.91 -39.18 15.89
C ASN A 152 -17.07 -38.13 16.63
N VAL A 153 -16.89 -36.97 15.99
CA VAL A 153 -16.07 -35.86 16.52
C VAL A 153 -16.61 -35.34 17.86
N GLU A 154 -17.93 -35.26 18.01
CA GLU A 154 -18.55 -34.76 19.24
C GLU A 154 -18.24 -35.67 20.44
N TYR A 155 -18.27 -36.99 20.25
CA TYR A 155 -17.91 -37.96 21.29
C TYR A 155 -16.43 -37.84 21.67
N LEU A 156 -15.54 -37.69 20.67
CA LEU A 156 -14.11 -37.46 20.89
C LEU A 156 -13.86 -36.17 21.66
N VAL A 157 -14.55 -35.07 21.31
CA VAL A 157 -14.44 -33.78 22.01
C VAL A 157 -14.86 -33.89 23.48
N ARG A 158 -15.94 -34.65 23.79
CA ARG A 158 -16.33 -34.89 25.18
C ARG A 158 -15.32 -35.73 25.93
N LEU A 159 -14.81 -36.81 25.31
CA LEU A 159 -13.77 -37.65 25.91
C LEU A 159 -12.50 -36.85 26.23
N ALA A 160 -12.01 -36.04 25.29
CA ALA A 160 -10.89 -35.13 25.49
C ALA A 160 -11.19 -34.12 26.63
N GLY A 161 -12.43 -33.64 26.74
CA GLY A 161 -12.90 -32.85 27.88
C GLY A 161 -12.79 -33.56 29.22
N CYS A 162 -13.18 -34.83 29.29
CA CYS A 162 -13.07 -35.64 30.51
C CYS A 162 -11.60 -35.85 30.91
N PHE A 163 -10.74 -36.25 29.98
CA PHE A 163 -9.31 -36.43 30.25
C PHE A 163 -8.63 -35.13 30.69
N SER A 164 -8.94 -34.02 30.03
CA SER A 164 -8.44 -32.70 30.40
C SER A 164 -8.84 -32.33 31.84
N ALA A 165 -10.10 -32.58 32.22
CA ALA A 165 -10.59 -32.31 33.58
C ALA A 165 -9.96 -33.23 34.65
N MET A 166 -9.51 -34.42 34.26
CA MET A 166 -8.78 -35.36 35.13
C MET A 166 -7.27 -35.04 35.21
N GLY A 167 -6.77 -34.10 34.40
CA GLY A 167 -5.35 -33.77 34.32
C GLY A 167 -4.52 -34.77 33.50
N ASN A 168 -5.16 -35.60 32.68
CA ASN A 168 -4.48 -36.56 31.82
C ASN A 168 -4.05 -35.87 30.52
N GLU A 169 -2.92 -35.16 30.58
CA GLU A 169 -2.52 -34.22 29.53
C GLU A 169 -2.10 -34.90 28.22
N GLU A 170 -1.35 -36.01 28.28
CA GLU A 170 -0.85 -36.70 27.07
C GLU A 170 -1.98 -37.29 26.23
N GLU A 171 -2.93 -37.97 26.87
CA GLU A 171 -4.12 -38.52 26.22
C GLU A 171 -5.04 -37.43 25.70
N THR A 172 -5.08 -36.28 26.39
CA THR A 172 -5.81 -35.10 25.89
C THR A 172 -5.17 -34.56 24.62
N ILE A 173 -3.83 -34.46 24.57
CA ILE A 173 -3.10 -33.99 23.39
C ILE A 173 -3.37 -34.94 22.21
N GLU A 174 -3.21 -36.25 22.39
CA GLU A 174 -3.41 -37.24 21.33
C GLU A 174 -4.84 -37.16 20.75
N LEU A 175 -5.85 -37.10 21.62
CA LEU A 175 -7.24 -36.98 21.19
C LEU A 175 -7.52 -35.63 20.51
N CYS A 176 -6.98 -34.52 21.01
CA CYS A 176 -7.19 -33.22 20.39
C CYS A 176 -6.53 -33.13 19.01
N LEU A 177 -5.32 -33.67 18.83
CA LEU A 177 -4.66 -33.75 17.51
C LEU A 177 -5.45 -34.64 16.55
N ARG A 178 -6.00 -35.77 17.03
CA ARG A 178 -6.90 -36.61 16.24
C ARG A 178 -8.17 -35.85 15.83
N ILE A 179 -8.77 -35.09 16.74
CA ILE A 179 -9.95 -34.25 16.44
C ILE A 179 -9.62 -33.23 15.36
N ILE A 180 -8.49 -32.51 15.47
CA ILE A 180 -8.08 -31.52 14.46
C ILE A 180 -7.85 -32.18 13.10
N GLY A 181 -7.29 -33.38 13.05
CA GLY A 181 -7.15 -34.14 11.80
C GLY A 181 -8.48 -34.57 11.17
N MET A 182 -9.59 -34.56 11.92
CA MET A 182 -10.94 -34.88 11.42
C MET A 182 -11.78 -33.62 11.16
N ASP A 183 -11.58 -32.59 11.98
CA ASP A 183 -12.26 -31.30 11.95
C ASP A 183 -11.25 -30.20 12.30
N GLU A 184 -10.63 -29.63 11.27
CA GLU A 184 -9.64 -28.55 11.39
C GLU A 184 -10.24 -27.25 11.96
N SER A 185 -11.57 -27.16 12.06
CA SER A 185 -12.28 -25.99 12.58
C SER A 185 -12.68 -26.13 14.06
N ASN A 186 -12.27 -27.22 14.72
CA ASN A 186 -12.71 -27.54 16.07
C ASN A 186 -12.07 -26.66 17.16
N GLU A 187 -12.70 -25.54 17.49
CA GLU A 187 -12.23 -24.59 18.51
C GLU A 187 -11.95 -25.24 19.87
N ALA A 188 -12.76 -26.24 20.25
CA ALA A 188 -12.64 -26.93 21.52
C ALA A 188 -11.32 -27.71 21.65
N ALA A 189 -10.85 -28.34 20.57
CA ALA A 189 -9.57 -29.05 20.54
C ALA A 189 -8.38 -28.06 20.61
N TYR A 190 -8.40 -27.00 19.79
CA TYR A 190 -7.35 -25.96 19.81
C TYR A 190 -7.22 -25.31 21.19
N LYS A 191 -8.33 -24.90 21.80
CA LYS A 191 -8.32 -24.28 23.13
C LYS A 191 -7.69 -25.18 24.20
N ARG A 192 -7.93 -26.49 24.15
CA ARG A 192 -7.33 -27.45 25.09
C ARG A 192 -5.82 -27.60 24.85
N LEU A 193 -5.41 -27.77 23.60
CA LEU A 193 -3.99 -27.88 23.23
C LEU A 193 -3.22 -26.62 23.64
N ILE A 194 -3.73 -25.44 23.27
CA ILE A 194 -3.11 -24.16 23.62
C ILE A 194 -3.00 -24.02 25.13
N SER A 195 -4.05 -24.35 25.90
CA SER A 195 -4.00 -24.29 27.36
C SER A 195 -2.96 -25.24 27.97
N ILE A 196 -2.76 -26.42 27.39
CA ILE A 196 -1.75 -27.39 27.87
C ILE A 196 -0.35 -26.88 27.53
N TYR A 197 -0.10 -26.51 26.27
CA TYR A 197 1.20 -26.01 25.83
C TYR A 197 1.58 -24.69 26.50
N GLU A 198 0.62 -23.80 26.77
CA GLU A 198 0.84 -22.55 27.50
C GLU A 198 1.28 -22.83 28.94
N LYS A 199 0.63 -23.77 29.62
CA LYS A 199 1.03 -24.22 30.97
C LYS A 199 2.43 -24.81 31.00
N ARG A 200 2.83 -25.51 29.93
CA ARG A 200 4.17 -26.09 29.74
C ARG A 200 5.20 -25.07 29.24
N LYS A 201 4.77 -23.87 28.82
CA LYS A 201 5.59 -22.83 28.16
C LYS A 201 6.19 -23.27 26.83
N GLU A 202 5.50 -24.16 26.13
CA GLU A 202 5.89 -24.68 24.81
C GLU A 202 5.29 -23.77 23.72
N TYR A 203 5.72 -22.51 23.68
CA TYR A 203 5.12 -21.49 22.81
C TYR A 203 5.42 -21.73 21.32
N ASP A 204 6.56 -22.35 21.00
CA ASP A 204 6.90 -22.71 19.62
C ASP A 204 5.88 -23.68 19.01
N ILE A 205 5.42 -24.66 19.81
CA ILE A 205 4.39 -25.63 19.39
C ILE A 205 3.05 -24.92 19.19
N ILE A 206 2.71 -23.94 20.04
CA ILE A 206 1.49 -23.14 19.86
C ILE A 206 1.56 -22.33 18.56
N ASN A 207 2.73 -21.72 18.27
CA ASN A 207 2.95 -20.98 17.03
C ASN A 207 2.77 -21.89 15.81
N GLU A 208 3.40 -23.06 15.78
CA GLU A 208 3.25 -24.04 14.69
C GLU A 208 1.80 -24.53 14.53
N LEU A 209 1.12 -24.82 15.65
CA LEU A 209 -0.28 -25.23 15.67
C LEU A 209 -1.20 -24.15 15.08
N LEU A 210 -0.95 -22.88 15.37
CA LEU A 210 -1.75 -21.76 14.87
C LEU A 210 -1.40 -21.38 13.42
N LEU A 211 -0.14 -21.49 13.01
CA LEU A 211 0.28 -21.25 11.62
C LEU A 211 -0.26 -22.32 10.66
N SER A 212 -0.43 -23.54 11.13
CA SER A 212 -1.06 -24.64 10.37
C SER A 212 -2.60 -24.64 10.43
N CYS A 213 -3.21 -23.79 11.26
CA CYS A 213 -4.66 -23.69 11.38
C CYS A 213 -5.27 -22.94 10.18
N GLY A 214 -6.10 -23.63 9.39
CA GLY A 214 -6.83 -23.03 8.28
C GLY A 214 -8.00 -22.13 8.70
N ASN A 215 -8.39 -22.14 9.97
CA ASN A 215 -9.50 -21.35 10.48
C ASN A 215 -9.04 -20.01 11.08
N GLU A 216 -9.21 -18.93 10.33
CA GLU A 216 -8.84 -17.57 10.74
C GLU A 216 -9.49 -17.12 12.06
N GLN A 217 -10.71 -17.60 12.37
CA GLN A 217 -11.39 -17.21 13.61
C GLN A 217 -10.61 -17.69 14.84
N ILE A 218 -10.09 -18.93 14.80
CA ILE A 218 -9.28 -19.50 15.88
C ILE A 218 -7.96 -18.75 15.98
N VAL A 219 -7.28 -18.54 14.86
CA VAL A 219 -6.01 -17.80 14.78
C VAL A 219 -6.13 -16.40 15.39
N ASN A 220 -7.22 -15.69 15.08
CA ASN A 220 -7.49 -14.34 15.57
C ASN A 220 -7.84 -14.27 17.07
N GLN A 221 -8.17 -15.39 17.72
CA GLN A 221 -8.31 -15.42 19.18
C GLN A 221 -6.96 -15.42 19.90
N TYR A 222 -5.88 -15.83 19.22
CA TYR A 222 -4.57 -16.07 19.81
C TYR A 222 -3.41 -15.35 19.10
N PRO A 223 -3.54 -14.06 18.69
CA PRO A 223 -2.56 -13.39 17.85
C PRO A 223 -1.20 -13.19 18.53
N GLY A 224 -1.16 -13.18 19.87
CA GLY A 224 0.09 -12.99 20.63
C GLY A 224 1.07 -14.16 20.51
N PHE A 225 0.58 -15.37 20.26
CA PHE A 225 1.42 -16.57 20.16
C PHE A 225 2.04 -16.75 18.77
N ILE A 226 1.62 -15.96 17.79
CA ILE A 226 2.01 -16.14 16.39
C ILE A 226 3.19 -15.22 16.05
N ALA A 227 4.28 -15.79 15.56
CA ALA A 227 5.41 -15.07 15.02
C ALA A 227 5.45 -15.24 13.50
N LYS A 228 4.98 -14.24 12.75
CA LYS A 228 5.13 -14.20 11.28
C LYS A 228 6.34 -13.35 10.89
N PRO A 229 6.99 -13.65 9.75
CA PRO A 229 8.08 -12.82 9.24
C PRO A 229 7.62 -11.36 9.07
N PRO A 230 8.48 -10.39 9.37
CA PRO A 230 8.11 -8.99 9.21
C PRO A 230 7.92 -8.64 7.73
N GLU A 231 6.98 -7.75 7.45
CA GLU A 231 6.70 -7.28 6.09
C GLU A 231 7.41 -5.94 5.82
N PHE A 232 8.16 -5.88 4.72
CA PHE A 232 8.80 -4.65 4.25
C PHE A 232 7.80 -3.77 3.48
N SER A 233 7.86 -2.46 3.70
CA SER A 233 7.00 -1.50 3.01
C SER A 233 7.32 -1.32 1.52
N PHE A 234 8.54 -1.68 1.12
CA PHE A 234 9.00 -1.68 -0.27
C PHE A 234 9.46 -3.09 -0.63
N LYS A 235 9.31 -3.46 -1.90
CA LYS A 235 9.92 -4.68 -2.44
C LYS A 235 11.36 -4.40 -2.86
N GLY A 236 12.22 -5.41 -2.82
CA GLY A 236 13.59 -5.29 -3.33
C GLY A 236 13.61 -4.83 -4.79
N GLY A 237 14.62 -4.04 -5.15
CA GLY A 237 14.72 -3.46 -6.48
C GLY A 237 15.66 -2.25 -6.57
N VAL A 238 15.59 -1.59 -7.72
CA VAL A 238 16.35 -0.38 -8.05
C VAL A 238 15.49 0.86 -7.81
N TYR A 239 16.05 1.84 -7.11
CA TYR A 239 15.38 3.10 -6.75
C TYR A 239 16.29 4.29 -7.08
N ASN A 240 15.70 5.36 -7.60
CA ASN A 240 16.41 6.60 -7.99
C ASN A 240 16.17 7.77 -7.00
N GLU A 241 15.60 7.44 -5.84
CA GLU A 241 15.30 8.35 -4.74
C GLU A 241 15.62 7.66 -3.41
N THR A 242 15.79 8.43 -2.35
CA THR A 242 16.01 7.86 -1.02
C THR A 242 14.75 7.15 -0.52
N LEU A 243 14.92 6.04 0.20
CA LEU A 243 13.80 5.28 0.74
C LEU A 243 13.71 5.42 2.26
N SER A 244 12.49 5.52 2.77
CA SER A 244 12.18 5.37 4.20
C SER A 244 11.52 4.01 4.42
N LEU A 245 12.34 2.96 4.52
CA LEU A 245 11.89 1.58 4.63
C LEU A 245 11.25 1.33 6.01
N LYS A 246 10.00 0.83 5.99
CA LYS A 246 9.29 0.42 7.19
C LYS A 246 9.16 -1.10 7.24
N MET A 247 9.26 -1.65 8.44
CA MET A 247 8.99 -3.06 8.73
C MET A 247 7.75 -3.17 9.61
N LEU A 248 6.86 -4.10 9.30
CA LEU A 248 5.60 -4.34 10.00
C LEU A 248 5.59 -5.76 10.57
N ALA A 249 5.30 -5.88 11.87
CA ALA A 249 5.07 -7.17 12.52
C ALA A 249 3.57 -7.49 12.59
N ASN A 250 3.23 -8.77 12.66
CA ASN A 250 1.84 -9.23 12.77
C ASN A 250 1.24 -9.00 14.17
N THR A 251 2.07 -8.90 15.21
CA THR A 251 1.63 -8.75 16.61
C THR A 251 2.68 -7.98 17.42
N GLN A 252 2.45 -7.81 18.73
CA GLN A 252 3.39 -7.16 19.62
C GLN A 252 4.67 -8.01 19.79
N GLY A 253 5.82 -7.36 19.63
CA GLY A 253 7.13 -7.98 19.76
C GLY A 253 8.23 -7.05 19.26
N THR A 254 9.38 -7.63 18.94
CA THR A 254 10.58 -6.90 18.52
C THR A 254 11.04 -7.43 17.17
N ILE A 255 11.34 -6.54 16.24
CA ILE A 255 11.97 -6.89 14.95
C ILE A 255 13.47 -6.62 15.08
N TYR A 256 14.28 -7.62 14.75
CA TYR A 256 15.73 -7.52 14.63
C TYR A 256 16.11 -7.55 13.16
N TYR A 257 17.03 -6.69 12.74
CA TYR A 257 17.43 -6.61 11.35
C TYR A 257 18.91 -6.28 11.17
N THR A 258 19.39 -6.53 9.96
CA THR A 258 20.71 -6.17 9.44
C THR A 258 20.55 -5.51 8.08
N VAL A 259 21.55 -4.77 7.62
CA VAL A 259 21.52 -4.05 6.33
C VAL A 259 22.64 -4.49 5.37
N ASP A 260 23.52 -5.36 5.84
CA ASP A 260 24.72 -5.84 5.14
C ASP A 260 24.60 -7.31 4.70
N GLY A 261 23.42 -7.91 4.84
CA GLY A 261 23.18 -9.31 4.49
C GLY A 261 23.63 -10.33 5.54
N SER A 262 24.15 -9.89 6.69
CA SER A 262 24.42 -10.80 7.81
C SER A 262 23.12 -11.31 8.45
N LYS A 263 23.15 -12.47 9.11
CA LYS A 263 21.98 -12.95 9.87
C LYS A 263 21.73 -12.03 11.08
N PRO A 264 20.49 -11.57 11.30
CA PRO A 264 20.16 -10.88 12.54
C PRO A 264 20.28 -11.87 13.71
N ASP A 265 21.20 -11.60 14.63
CA ASP A 265 21.34 -12.33 15.90
C ASP A 265 20.99 -11.40 17.08
N GLU A 266 21.20 -11.86 18.32
CA GLU A 266 20.95 -11.05 19.53
C GLU A 266 21.79 -9.75 19.60
N SER A 267 22.79 -9.58 18.72
CA SER A 267 23.57 -8.35 18.55
C SER A 267 23.10 -7.46 17.39
N GLY A 268 22.07 -7.88 16.66
CA GLY A 268 21.47 -7.16 15.55
C GLY A 268 20.78 -5.85 15.95
N LEU A 269 20.45 -5.03 14.94
CA LEU A 269 19.77 -3.76 15.18
C LEU A 269 18.30 -4.01 15.54
N VAL A 270 17.83 -3.37 16.61
CA VAL A 270 16.41 -3.36 16.97
C VAL A 270 15.67 -2.31 16.15
N TYR A 271 14.67 -2.74 15.39
CA TYR A 271 13.83 -1.83 14.62
C TYR A 271 12.90 -1.04 15.54
N SER A 272 13.13 0.27 15.62
CA SER A 272 12.34 1.21 16.42
C SER A 272 11.87 2.45 15.63
N SER A 273 12.43 2.67 14.44
CA SER A 273 12.08 3.73 13.51
C SER A 273 12.34 3.29 12.07
N PRO A 274 11.70 3.91 11.05
CA PRO A 274 11.99 3.62 9.65
C PRO A 274 13.48 3.71 9.33
N VAL A 275 13.97 2.81 8.48
CA VAL A 275 15.37 2.75 8.03
C VAL A 275 15.50 3.62 6.78
N PHE A 276 16.36 4.64 6.84
CA PHE A 276 16.63 5.52 5.70
C PHE A 276 17.71 4.91 4.82
N LEU A 277 17.38 4.64 3.56
CA LEU A 277 18.30 4.13 2.54
C LEU A 277 18.69 5.28 1.60
N GLU A 278 19.96 5.66 1.66
CA GLU A 278 20.58 6.66 0.78
C GLU A 278 21.18 5.98 -0.45
N SER A 279 21.95 6.69 -1.27
CA SER A 279 22.63 6.07 -2.42
C SER A 279 23.58 4.96 -1.96
N GLY A 280 23.38 3.72 -2.44
CA GLY A 280 24.11 2.55 -2.02
C GLY A 280 23.41 1.22 -2.34
N GLN A 281 24.05 0.12 -1.92
CA GLN A 281 23.49 -1.23 -1.97
C GLN A 281 23.19 -1.70 -0.55
N TYR A 282 22.00 -2.25 -0.34
CA TYR A 282 21.55 -2.75 0.95
C TYR A 282 21.02 -4.17 0.79
N ASP A 283 21.43 -5.05 1.69
CA ASP A 283 20.90 -6.40 1.83
C ASP A 283 20.26 -6.50 3.20
N ILE A 284 18.94 -6.34 3.24
CA ILE A 284 18.19 -6.18 4.48
C ILE A 284 17.58 -7.52 4.84
N ARG A 285 18.01 -8.07 5.98
CA ARG A 285 17.46 -9.28 6.58
C ARG A 285 16.78 -8.93 7.88
N ALA A 286 15.65 -9.55 8.16
CA ALA A 286 14.91 -9.29 9.39
C ALA A 286 14.23 -10.56 9.95
N VAL A 287 14.15 -10.62 11.27
CA VAL A 287 13.40 -11.63 12.04
C VAL A 287 12.52 -10.92 13.06
N PHE A 288 11.37 -11.51 13.36
CA PHE A 288 10.45 -11.01 14.38
C PHE A 288 10.41 -11.97 15.57
N ILE A 289 10.51 -11.42 16.78
CA ILE A 289 10.37 -12.16 18.03
C ILE A 289 9.14 -11.63 18.77
N ASN A 290 8.16 -12.50 19.02
CA ASN A 290 6.92 -12.10 19.72
C ASN A 290 7.13 -11.93 21.24
N SER A 291 6.09 -11.52 21.96
CA SER A 291 6.14 -11.31 23.42
C SER A 291 6.46 -12.57 24.25
N TYR A 292 6.35 -13.76 23.66
CA TYR A 292 6.63 -15.05 24.29
C TYR A 292 8.02 -15.59 23.95
N GLY A 293 8.80 -14.87 23.13
CA GLY A 293 10.16 -15.26 22.73
C GLY A 293 10.21 -16.19 21.53
N VAL A 294 9.10 -16.41 20.82
CA VAL A 294 9.08 -17.23 19.60
C VAL A 294 9.60 -16.40 18.44
N GLU A 295 10.57 -16.95 17.70
CA GLU A 295 11.18 -16.36 16.52
C GLU A 295 10.41 -16.76 15.25
N SER A 296 10.21 -15.81 14.33
CA SER A 296 9.64 -16.06 13.00
C SER A 296 10.68 -16.62 12.03
N ASP A 297 10.24 -17.11 10.88
CA ASP A 297 11.15 -17.27 9.74
C ASP A 297 11.79 -15.92 9.35
N GLU A 298 12.99 -16.00 8.77
CA GLU A 298 13.74 -14.84 8.28
C GLU A 298 13.14 -14.32 6.97
N THR A 299 13.07 -12.99 6.83
CA THR A 299 12.78 -12.31 5.56
C THR A 299 14.02 -11.59 5.06
N GLN A 300 14.16 -11.48 3.73
CA GLN A 300 15.30 -10.84 3.08
C GLN A 300 14.85 -10.08 1.83
N GLU A 301 15.36 -8.85 1.66
CA GLU A 301 15.18 -8.03 0.45
C GLU A 301 16.47 -7.29 0.09
N HIS A 302 16.71 -7.11 -1.20
CA HIS A 302 17.88 -6.39 -1.73
C HIS A 302 17.46 -5.06 -2.36
N TYR A 303 18.12 -3.97 -1.97
CA TYR A 303 17.86 -2.63 -2.48
C TYR A 303 19.11 -2.05 -3.12
N PHE A 304 18.95 -1.52 -4.33
CA PHE A 304 19.96 -0.69 -4.99
C PHE A 304 19.39 0.71 -5.13
N VAL A 305 19.90 1.64 -4.35
CA VAL A 305 19.47 3.03 -4.36
C VAL A 305 20.54 3.84 -5.08
N ASP A 306 20.18 4.45 -6.20
CA ASP A 306 21.08 5.26 -7.03
C ASP A 306 20.52 6.68 -7.14
N VAL A 307 20.85 7.50 -6.15
CA VAL A 307 20.47 8.91 -6.14
C VAL A 307 21.52 9.70 -6.91
N THR A 308 21.22 10.05 -8.16
CA THR A 308 22.06 10.96 -8.95
C THR A 308 21.88 12.39 -8.45
N VAL A 309 22.92 12.95 -7.82
CA VAL A 309 22.92 14.33 -7.33
C VAL A 309 23.25 15.29 -8.49
N PRO A 310 22.43 16.31 -8.76
CA PRO A 310 22.73 17.32 -9.78
C PRO A 310 24.05 18.06 -9.49
N GLU A 311 24.80 18.39 -10.54
CA GLU A 311 25.97 19.28 -10.43
C GLU A 311 25.55 20.71 -10.06
N ALA A 312 26.49 21.46 -9.47
CA ALA A 312 26.26 22.85 -9.09
C ALA A 312 26.00 23.72 -10.34
N PRO A 313 24.96 24.57 -10.36
CA PRO A 313 24.68 25.43 -11.50
C PRO A 313 25.88 26.31 -11.85
N LEU A 314 26.27 26.35 -13.12
CA LEU A 314 27.31 27.25 -13.61
C LEU A 314 26.70 28.62 -13.90
N VAL A 315 27.18 29.65 -13.18
CA VAL A 315 26.67 31.02 -13.28
C VAL A 315 27.69 31.90 -14.00
N SER A 316 27.22 32.66 -14.98
CA SER A 316 28.00 33.64 -15.74
C SER A 316 27.31 35.01 -15.69
N PRO A 317 28.06 36.12 -15.56
CA PRO A 317 29.52 36.18 -15.50
C PRO A 317 30.06 35.80 -14.11
N GLU A 318 31.37 35.67 -13.95
CA GLU A 318 31.98 35.36 -12.64
C GLU A 318 31.68 36.45 -11.60
N GLU A 319 31.68 36.09 -10.31
CA GLU A 319 31.46 37.08 -9.25
C GLU A 319 32.48 38.23 -9.29
N GLY A 320 32.05 39.44 -8.94
CA GLY A 320 32.92 40.60 -9.01
C GLY A 320 32.22 41.95 -9.14
N GLU A 321 33.03 42.95 -9.48
CA GLU A 321 32.60 44.34 -9.67
C GLU A 321 32.42 44.65 -11.15
N TYR A 322 31.26 45.22 -11.47
CA TYR A 322 30.83 45.56 -12.82
C TYR A 322 30.49 47.04 -12.89
N SER A 323 30.93 47.70 -13.95
CA SER A 323 30.66 49.13 -14.18
C SER A 323 29.65 49.39 -15.30
N ARG A 324 29.17 48.34 -15.95
CA ARG A 324 28.21 48.40 -17.05
C ARG A 324 27.08 47.39 -16.86
N PRO A 325 25.86 47.68 -17.35
CA PRO A 325 24.74 46.75 -17.33
C PRO A 325 25.12 45.39 -17.93
N THR A 326 24.99 44.33 -17.13
CA THR A 326 25.41 42.97 -17.50
C THR A 326 24.27 41.99 -17.23
N ILE A 327 24.15 40.91 -18.00
CA ILE A 327 23.16 39.85 -17.79
C ILE A 327 23.79 38.71 -16.99
N ILE A 328 23.05 38.21 -16.01
CA ILE A 328 23.35 36.97 -15.30
C ILE A 328 22.63 35.82 -16.03
N SER A 329 23.40 34.81 -16.42
CA SER A 329 22.93 33.58 -17.05
C SER A 329 23.38 32.37 -16.24
N VAL A 330 22.54 31.35 -16.18
CA VAL A 330 22.84 30.07 -15.52
C VAL A 330 22.70 28.96 -16.55
N GLU A 331 23.70 28.09 -16.63
CA GLU A 331 23.63 26.88 -17.44
C GLU A 331 22.76 25.84 -16.72
N VAL A 332 21.68 25.42 -17.36
CA VAL A 332 20.73 24.44 -16.83
C VAL A 332 20.86 23.16 -17.67
N PRO A 333 21.39 22.06 -17.10
CA PRO A 333 21.46 20.80 -17.84
C PRO A 333 20.05 20.23 -18.10
N GLU A 334 19.92 19.37 -19.10
CA GLU A 334 18.66 18.67 -19.41
C GLU A 334 18.16 17.91 -18.17
N ASP A 335 16.83 17.85 -17.99
CA ASP A 335 16.14 17.18 -16.87
C ASP A 335 16.31 17.78 -15.45
N TYR A 336 16.96 18.94 -15.33
CA TYR A 336 17.07 19.68 -14.07
C TYR A 336 16.32 21.01 -14.10
N THR A 337 15.88 21.45 -12.92
CA THR A 337 15.32 22.80 -12.72
C THR A 337 16.18 23.56 -11.72
N VAL A 338 16.60 24.78 -12.07
CA VAL A 338 17.38 25.63 -11.17
C VAL A 338 16.47 26.62 -10.44
N TYR A 339 16.66 26.71 -9.13
CA TYR A 339 15.99 27.68 -8.26
C TYR A 339 17.01 28.60 -7.61
N TYR A 340 16.61 29.82 -7.30
CA TYR A 340 17.50 30.80 -6.69
C TYR A 340 16.82 31.72 -5.69
N THR A 341 17.65 32.32 -4.83
CA THR A 341 17.25 33.31 -3.83
C THR A 341 18.19 34.51 -3.89
N THR A 342 17.69 35.66 -3.42
CA THR A 342 18.44 36.92 -3.35
C THR A 342 18.55 37.47 -1.93
N ASP A 343 17.89 36.81 -0.97
CA ASP A 343 17.84 37.20 0.44
C ASP A 343 18.89 36.48 1.30
N GLY A 344 19.68 35.59 0.68
CA GLY A 344 20.72 34.81 1.34
C GLY A 344 20.25 33.48 1.93
N THR A 345 18.97 33.11 1.78
CA THR A 345 18.47 31.80 2.19
C THR A 345 18.88 30.70 1.20
N LEU A 346 18.92 29.43 1.62
CA LEU A 346 19.17 28.32 0.71
C LEU A 346 17.95 28.13 -0.22
N PRO A 347 18.13 28.08 -1.55
CA PRO A 347 17.03 27.83 -2.47
C PRO A 347 16.36 26.48 -2.24
N THR A 348 15.03 26.48 -2.29
CA THR A 348 14.16 25.30 -2.25
C THR A 348 13.32 25.21 -3.54
N ALA A 349 12.57 24.12 -3.73
CA ALA A 349 11.63 23.99 -4.85
C ALA A 349 10.50 25.06 -4.86
N ASP A 350 10.28 25.75 -3.74
CA ASP A 350 9.33 26.87 -3.61
C ASP A 350 9.98 28.24 -3.87
N SER A 351 11.31 28.28 -4.09
CA SER A 351 12.05 29.50 -4.39
C SER A 351 11.82 29.98 -5.82
N ILE A 352 12.48 31.07 -6.21
CA ILE A 352 12.29 31.65 -7.55
C ILE A 352 12.92 30.72 -8.58
N GLN A 353 12.12 30.23 -9.54
CA GLN A 353 12.62 29.39 -10.63
C GLN A 353 13.42 30.25 -11.62
N TYR A 354 14.61 29.78 -11.99
CA TYR A 354 15.38 30.34 -13.09
C TYR A 354 14.72 29.94 -14.43
N THR A 355 14.19 30.93 -15.14
CA THR A 355 13.48 30.73 -16.43
C THR A 355 14.26 31.26 -17.63
N GLY A 356 15.39 31.92 -17.38
CA GLY A 356 16.27 32.45 -18.41
C GLY A 356 17.16 33.58 -17.89
N PRO A 357 18.08 34.07 -18.73
CA PRO A 357 19.01 35.12 -18.34
C PRO A 357 18.30 36.39 -17.90
N PHE A 358 18.79 37.03 -16.83
CA PHE A 358 18.18 38.22 -16.26
C PHE A 358 19.23 39.33 -16.01
N PRO A 359 18.84 40.61 -16.06
CA PRO A 359 19.75 41.73 -15.81
C PRO A 359 20.28 41.74 -14.37
N MET A 360 21.57 42.02 -14.22
CA MET A 360 22.22 42.25 -12.94
C MET A 360 21.63 43.50 -12.25
N PRO A 361 21.10 43.40 -11.02
CA PRO A 361 20.60 44.56 -10.30
C PRO A 361 21.73 45.51 -9.90
N VAL A 362 21.43 46.82 -9.89
CA VAL A 362 22.37 47.85 -9.45
C VAL A 362 22.67 47.70 -7.95
N GLY A 363 23.92 47.94 -7.56
CA GLY A 363 24.39 47.78 -6.18
C GLY A 363 24.98 46.40 -5.90
N VAL A 364 25.10 46.07 -4.61
CA VAL A 364 25.68 44.81 -4.13
C VAL A 364 24.58 43.79 -3.90
N ASN A 365 24.62 42.69 -4.64
CA ASN A 365 23.62 41.63 -4.60
C ASN A 365 24.30 40.27 -4.47
N THR A 366 23.72 39.39 -3.65
CA THR A 366 24.18 38.01 -3.50
C THR A 366 23.08 37.10 -4.03
N PHE A 367 23.45 36.17 -4.90
CA PHE A 367 22.54 35.15 -5.41
C PHE A 367 23.02 33.78 -4.96
N ARG A 368 22.06 32.91 -4.66
CA ARG A 368 22.27 31.50 -4.34
C ARG A 368 21.44 30.68 -5.31
N PHE A 369 22.04 29.67 -5.92
CA PHE A 369 21.42 28.81 -6.94
C PHE A 369 21.55 27.34 -6.55
N VAL A 370 20.49 26.55 -6.76
CA VAL A 370 20.50 25.10 -6.57
C VAL A 370 19.74 24.44 -7.72
N SER A 371 20.33 23.37 -8.28
CA SER A 371 19.69 22.50 -9.27
C SER A 371 18.86 21.43 -8.56
N TYR A 372 17.67 21.12 -9.07
CA TYR A 372 16.82 20.03 -8.60
C TYR A 372 16.56 19.05 -9.73
N SER A 373 16.69 17.74 -9.44
CA SER A 373 16.28 16.69 -10.38
C SER A 373 14.76 16.57 -10.46
N ALA A 374 14.25 15.89 -11.49
CA ALA A 374 12.83 15.55 -11.59
C ALA A 374 12.30 14.77 -10.36
N ALA A 375 13.16 14.02 -9.66
CA ALA A 375 12.84 13.31 -8.43
C ALA A 375 12.92 14.19 -7.16
N GLY A 376 13.20 15.48 -7.30
CA GLY A 376 13.28 16.42 -6.17
C GLY A 376 14.61 16.38 -5.40
N VAL A 377 15.63 15.72 -5.94
CA VAL A 377 16.98 15.68 -5.34
C VAL A 377 17.66 17.03 -5.55
N ALA A 378 18.04 17.69 -4.45
CA ALA A 378 18.80 18.93 -4.49
C ALA A 378 20.27 18.67 -4.81
N GLY A 379 20.80 19.44 -5.75
CA GLY A 379 22.23 19.49 -6.07
C GLY A 379 23.03 20.35 -5.10
N VAL A 380 24.30 20.53 -5.42
CA VAL A 380 25.19 21.41 -4.68
C VAL A 380 24.84 22.88 -4.96
N GLU A 381 24.91 23.72 -3.92
CA GLU A 381 24.66 25.16 -4.03
C GLU A 381 25.81 25.90 -4.74
N THR A 382 25.44 26.82 -5.63
CA THR A 382 26.34 27.88 -6.15
C THR A 382 25.96 29.22 -5.53
N GLN A 383 26.90 29.89 -4.89
CA GLN A 383 26.72 31.25 -4.36
C GLN A 383 27.62 32.22 -5.12
N VAL A 384 27.07 33.35 -5.59
CA VAL A 384 27.80 34.41 -6.29
C VAL A 384 27.47 35.78 -5.72
N ARG A 385 28.46 36.68 -5.70
CA ARG A 385 28.28 38.06 -5.26
C ARG A 385 28.65 39.06 -6.37
N TYR A 386 27.69 39.90 -6.74
CA TYR A 386 27.88 40.94 -7.74
C TYR A 386 27.80 42.33 -7.13
N SER A 387 28.62 43.24 -7.65
CA SER A 387 28.57 44.66 -7.35
C SER A 387 28.47 45.44 -8.65
N LEU A 388 27.28 45.93 -9.02
CA LEU A 388 27.09 46.76 -10.20
C LEU A 388 27.08 48.24 -9.83
N ASN A 389 28.14 48.95 -10.19
CA ASN A 389 28.30 50.39 -9.98
C ASN A 389 28.48 51.13 -11.31
N LEU A 390 27.38 51.71 -11.80
CA LEU A 390 27.31 52.33 -13.12
C LEU A 390 28.04 53.69 -13.22
N HIS A 391 28.59 54.22 -12.12
CA HIS A 391 29.15 55.58 -12.06
C HIS A 391 28.24 56.66 -12.69
N ALA A 392 26.93 56.50 -12.51
CA ALA A 392 25.92 57.36 -13.14
C ALA A 392 25.98 58.81 -12.63
N ALA A 393 25.79 59.77 -13.52
CA ALA A 393 25.62 61.18 -13.15
C ALA A 393 24.25 61.46 -12.51
N LEU A 394 23.24 60.63 -12.85
CA LEU A 394 21.88 60.71 -12.33
C LEU A 394 21.59 59.51 -11.42
N SER A 395 20.98 59.76 -10.25
CA SER A 395 20.40 58.69 -9.44
C SER A 395 19.15 58.10 -10.12
N ILE A 396 18.74 56.91 -9.70
CA ILE A 396 17.52 56.24 -10.18
C ILE A 396 16.29 57.15 -9.96
N GLU A 397 16.21 57.87 -8.84
CA GLU A 397 15.11 58.80 -8.58
C GLU A 397 15.20 60.06 -9.46
N ALA A 398 16.41 60.62 -9.66
CA ALA A 398 16.60 61.81 -10.48
C ALA A 398 16.26 61.53 -11.96
N ALA A 399 16.66 60.37 -12.47
CA ALA A 399 16.31 59.91 -13.81
C ALA A 399 14.79 59.70 -13.97
N LYS A 400 14.12 59.11 -12.96
CA LYS A 400 12.65 58.98 -12.95
C LYS A 400 11.96 60.34 -13.00
N ASN A 401 12.42 61.30 -12.21
CA ASN A 401 11.86 62.65 -12.21
C ASN A 401 12.07 63.35 -13.56
N LYS A 402 13.21 63.12 -14.21
CA LYS A 402 13.45 63.64 -15.56
C LYS A 402 12.50 63.01 -16.59
N LEU A 403 12.27 61.70 -16.52
CA LEU A 403 11.28 61.01 -17.36
C LEU A 403 9.89 61.62 -17.17
N LEU A 404 9.43 61.77 -15.92
CA LEU A 404 8.13 62.37 -15.62
C LEU A 404 7.99 63.77 -16.22
N PHE A 405 9.03 64.60 -16.12
CA PHE A 405 9.04 65.94 -16.71
C PHE A 405 8.89 65.90 -18.24
N GLU A 406 9.61 65.02 -18.92
CA GLU A 406 9.49 64.84 -20.37
C GLU A 406 8.09 64.33 -20.78
N LEU A 407 7.51 63.41 -20.01
CA LEU A 407 6.16 62.89 -20.28
C LEU A 407 5.07 63.95 -20.07
N VAL A 408 5.23 64.86 -19.09
CA VAL A 408 4.36 66.02 -18.91
C VAL A 408 4.46 66.97 -20.10
N ASN A 409 5.69 67.30 -20.54
CA ASN A 409 5.91 68.18 -21.68
C ASN A 409 5.36 67.60 -23.00
N ALA A 410 5.44 66.28 -23.16
CA ALA A 410 4.84 65.56 -24.28
C ALA A 410 3.31 65.46 -24.19
N GLY A 411 2.71 65.85 -23.06
CA GLY A 411 1.27 65.78 -22.82
C GLY A 411 0.71 64.37 -22.61
N ILE A 412 1.59 63.39 -22.33
CA ILE A 412 1.25 61.98 -22.06
C ILE A 412 0.63 61.85 -20.67
N ILE A 413 1.19 62.55 -19.67
CA ILE A 413 0.64 62.71 -18.33
C ILE A 413 0.38 64.19 -18.03
N GLN A 414 -0.56 64.48 -17.15
CA GLN A 414 -0.97 65.86 -16.84
C GLN A 414 -0.06 66.55 -15.82
N ASP A 415 0.56 65.77 -14.94
CA ASP A 415 1.41 66.27 -13.87
C ASP A 415 2.48 65.23 -13.49
N MET A 416 3.37 65.62 -12.59
CA MET A 416 4.47 64.78 -12.10
C MET A 416 4.01 63.61 -11.21
N SER A 417 2.73 63.54 -10.83
CA SER A 417 2.15 62.41 -10.11
C SER A 417 1.65 61.30 -11.05
N GLY A 418 1.68 61.54 -12.36
CA GLY A 418 1.30 60.55 -13.37
C GLY A 418 -0.17 60.59 -13.75
N SER A 419 -0.91 61.63 -13.39
CA SER A 419 -2.34 61.78 -13.73
C SER A 419 -2.58 61.67 -15.23
N VAL A 420 -3.58 60.88 -15.64
CA VAL A 420 -3.96 60.68 -17.05
C VAL A 420 -5.23 61.44 -17.40
N LYS A 421 -5.43 61.80 -18.69
CA LYS A 421 -6.61 62.55 -19.13
C LYS A 421 -7.94 61.79 -18.98
N THR A 422 -7.88 60.46 -18.94
CA THR A 422 -9.05 59.58 -18.90
C THR A 422 -8.84 58.53 -17.82
N GLY A 423 -9.74 58.49 -16.83
CA GLY A 423 -9.64 57.62 -15.67
C GLY A 423 -9.50 58.43 -14.37
N SER A 424 -9.76 57.79 -13.23
CA SER A 424 -9.55 58.38 -11.91
C SER A 424 -8.18 58.02 -11.31
N GLY A 425 -7.47 57.04 -11.88
CA GLY A 425 -6.15 56.62 -11.43
C GLY A 425 -4.99 57.40 -12.06
N HIS A 426 -3.76 56.91 -11.82
CA HIS A 426 -2.52 57.55 -12.28
C HIS A 426 -1.47 56.51 -12.73
N ASN A 427 -0.57 56.92 -13.62
CA ASN A 427 0.54 56.09 -14.09
C ASN A 427 1.75 56.20 -13.15
N VAL A 428 2.23 55.05 -12.69
CA VAL A 428 3.42 54.91 -11.86
C VAL A 428 4.56 54.29 -12.68
N TYR A 429 5.75 54.85 -12.54
CA TYR A 429 6.94 54.45 -13.30
C TYR A 429 7.94 53.76 -12.38
N GLY A 430 7.93 52.43 -12.41
CA GLY A 430 8.78 51.59 -11.57
C GLY A 430 10.11 51.28 -12.25
N TYR A 431 11.22 51.59 -11.57
CA TYR A 431 12.55 51.15 -12.01
C TYR A 431 12.59 49.61 -12.11
N LYS A 432 13.18 49.12 -13.20
CA LYS A 432 13.35 47.69 -13.44
C LYS A 432 14.81 47.26 -13.28
N TYR A 433 15.67 47.75 -14.17
CA TYR A 433 17.08 47.43 -14.24
C TYR A 433 17.78 48.43 -15.17
N ALA A 434 19.11 48.38 -15.20
CA ALA A 434 19.89 49.13 -16.17
C ALA A 434 20.11 48.30 -17.44
N VAL A 435 20.19 48.96 -18.59
CA VAL A 435 20.41 48.35 -19.91
C VAL A 435 21.42 49.15 -20.71
N THR A 436 22.15 48.49 -21.60
CA THR A 436 23.03 49.15 -22.57
C THR A 436 22.41 49.02 -23.95
N VAL A 437 22.08 50.13 -24.59
CA VAL A 437 21.56 50.18 -25.97
C VAL A 437 22.51 51.06 -26.78
N ASP A 438 23.01 50.53 -27.90
CA ASP A 438 23.96 51.20 -28.80
C ASP A 438 25.17 51.84 -28.06
N GLY A 439 25.70 51.12 -27.06
CA GLY A 439 26.86 51.54 -26.28
C GLY A 439 26.59 52.60 -25.20
N THR A 440 25.34 53.05 -25.06
CA THR A 440 24.89 53.99 -24.03
C THR A 440 24.12 53.26 -22.94
N ASP A 441 24.39 53.59 -21.69
CA ASP A 441 23.74 52.99 -20.54
C ASP A 441 22.50 53.79 -20.11
N TYR A 442 21.40 53.07 -19.84
CA TYR A 442 20.12 53.63 -19.47
C TYR A 442 19.54 52.93 -18.25
N TYR A 443 18.73 53.65 -17.46
CA TYR A 443 17.79 53.04 -16.53
C TYR A 443 16.47 52.75 -17.25
N LEU A 444 15.96 51.53 -17.14
CA LEU A 444 14.65 51.14 -17.68
C LEU A 444 13.57 51.29 -16.61
N TYR A 445 12.49 51.98 -16.96
CA TYR A 445 11.29 52.15 -16.14
C TYR A 445 10.09 51.53 -16.84
N ARG A 446 9.32 50.72 -16.10
CA ARG A 446 8.05 50.19 -16.57
C ARG A 446 6.90 51.02 -16.07
N GLU A 447 5.97 51.32 -16.96
CA GLU A 447 4.72 51.99 -16.65
C GLU A 447 3.68 51.00 -16.10
N TYR A 448 3.03 51.42 -15.02
CA TYR A 448 1.92 50.74 -14.37
C TYR A 448 0.78 51.73 -14.20
N TYR A 449 -0.44 51.33 -14.53
CA TYR A 449 -1.63 52.09 -14.14
C TYR A 449 -2.03 51.66 -12.72
N GLU A 450 -2.12 52.63 -11.79
CA GLU A 450 -2.61 52.43 -10.43
C GLU A 450 -4.02 53.04 -10.30
N ASP A 451 -4.99 52.22 -9.90
CA ASP A 451 -6.37 52.67 -9.63
C ASP A 451 -6.50 53.32 -8.24
N ASP A 452 -7.68 53.90 -7.95
CA ASP A 452 -7.95 54.54 -6.65
C ASP A 452 -7.91 53.57 -5.45
N ALA A 453 -7.98 52.27 -5.71
CA ALA A 453 -7.87 51.22 -4.70
C ALA A 453 -6.41 50.77 -4.49
N GLY A 454 -5.45 51.32 -5.24
CA GLY A 454 -4.02 50.99 -5.17
C GLY A 454 -3.62 49.75 -5.96
N ASN A 455 -4.52 49.19 -6.78
CA ASN A 455 -4.18 48.04 -7.62
C ASN A 455 -3.39 48.50 -8.83
N ARG A 456 -2.30 47.78 -9.15
CA ARG A 456 -1.40 48.09 -10.27
C ARG A 456 -1.58 47.11 -11.42
N ALA A 457 -1.79 47.64 -12.62
CA ALA A 457 -1.77 46.87 -13.87
C ALA A 457 -0.63 47.36 -14.77
N GLY A 458 0.21 46.46 -15.27
CA GLY A 458 1.28 46.82 -16.22
C GLY A 458 0.67 47.22 -17.56
N THR A 459 1.07 48.37 -18.10
CA THR A 459 0.54 48.86 -19.39
C THR A 459 1.23 48.22 -20.60
N GLY A 460 2.38 47.58 -20.36
CA GLY A 460 3.27 47.08 -21.42
C GLY A 460 4.21 48.13 -21.99
N THR A 461 4.14 49.38 -21.51
CA THR A 461 5.04 50.45 -21.93
C THR A 461 6.29 50.49 -21.05
N ASP A 462 7.45 50.45 -21.68
CA ASP A 462 8.75 50.67 -21.04
C ASP A 462 9.38 51.97 -21.57
N TYR A 463 10.04 52.68 -20.69
CA TYR A 463 10.81 53.89 -20.99
C TYR A 463 12.25 53.71 -20.52
N VAL A 464 13.18 54.37 -21.18
CA VAL A 464 14.59 54.39 -20.79
C VAL A 464 15.08 55.83 -20.59
N VAL A 465 15.97 56.02 -19.62
CA VAL A 465 16.59 57.31 -19.31
C VAL A 465 18.11 57.14 -19.27
N SER A 466 18.85 57.90 -20.08
CA SER A 466 20.31 57.84 -20.12
C SER A 466 20.88 58.16 -18.74
N ILE A 467 21.77 57.31 -18.22
CA ILE A 467 22.30 57.47 -16.86
C ILE A 467 23.25 58.68 -16.70
N MET A 468 23.77 59.18 -17.82
CA MET A 468 24.71 60.31 -17.87
C MET A 468 24.01 61.61 -18.25
N GLU A 469 23.28 61.60 -19.37
CA GLU A 469 22.70 62.82 -19.94
C GLU A 469 21.22 62.99 -19.61
N GLY A 470 20.55 61.92 -19.19
CA GLY A 470 19.14 61.92 -18.85
C GLY A 470 18.18 62.05 -20.04
N GLN A 471 18.66 61.81 -21.26
CA GLN A 471 17.79 61.70 -22.43
C GLN A 471 16.78 60.57 -22.24
N CYS A 472 15.51 60.82 -22.59
CA CYS A 472 14.41 59.90 -22.33
C CYS A 472 13.83 59.36 -23.65
N TYR A 473 13.66 58.04 -23.73
CA TYR A 473 13.09 57.39 -24.91
C TYR A 473 12.01 56.37 -24.49
N LYS A 474 11.07 56.11 -25.39
CA LYS A 474 10.19 54.95 -25.28
C LYS A 474 10.94 53.72 -25.78
N ALA A 475 10.91 52.64 -25.02
CA ALA A 475 11.64 51.42 -25.31
C ALA A 475 10.67 50.35 -25.84
N VAL A 476 10.93 49.85 -27.05
CA VAL A 476 10.07 48.89 -27.75
C VAL A 476 10.88 47.64 -28.08
N GLN A 477 10.35 46.45 -27.74
CA GLN A 477 10.96 45.20 -28.18
C GLN A 477 10.73 44.99 -29.67
N ALA A 478 11.80 44.69 -30.41
CA ALA A 478 11.71 44.26 -31.80
C ALA A 478 10.89 42.96 -31.90
N ALA A 479 9.90 42.93 -32.78
CA ALA A 479 9.11 41.73 -33.02
C ALA A 479 10.03 40.58 -33.48
N LYS A 480 10.00 39.44 -32.78
CA LYS A 480 10.64 38.22 -33.27
C LYS A 480 9.96 37.83 -34.59
N GLU A 481 10.67 37.92 -35.71
CA GLU A 481 10.26 37.29 -36.95
C GLU A 481 10.13 35.78 -36.68
N THR A 482 8.89 35.30 -36.66
CA THR A 482 8.61 33.86 -36.61
C THR A 482 8.83 33.33 -38.02
N SER A 483 10.01 32.78 -38.30
CA SER A 483 10.25 32.00 -39.51
C SER A 483 9.56 30.64 -39.37
N ALA A 484 8.28 30.62 -39.70
CA ALA A 484 7.56 29.38 -39.99
C ALA A 484 7.93 28.92 -41.41
N ALA A 485 8.98 28.10 -41.50
CA ALA A 485 9.19 27.15 -42.59
C ALA A 485 9.70 25.86 -41.91
N GLY A 486 8.91 24.80 -41.74
CA GLY A 486 8.10 24.18 -42.77
C GLY A 486 9.01 23.35 -43.68
N ALA A 487 9.62 22.29 -43.15
CA ALA A 487 10.33 21.30 -43.94
C ALA A 487 9.87 19.89 -43.53
N ALA A 488 8.88 19.40 -44.27
CA ALA A 488 8.67 17.98 -44.45
C ALA A 488 9.52 17.50 -45.63
N VAL A 489 9.83 16.19 -45.60
CA VAL A 489 10.20 15.27 -46.71
C VAL A 489 11.68 14.80 -46.75
N GLN A 490 11.80 13.48 -46.44
CA GLN A 490 12.65 12.40 -47.01
C GLN A 490 14.16 12.67 -47.22
N GLY A 491 15.11 11.80 -46.88
CA GLY A 491 15.12 10.33 -46.93
C GLY A 491 16.05 9.85 -48.05
N ASP A 492 17.36 9.75 -47.78
CA ASP A 492 18.40 8.90 -48.41
C ASP A 492 19.74 9.29 -47.71
N GLY A 493 20.72 8.46 -47.37
CA GLY A 493 21.18 7.22 -47.98
C GLY A 493 22.66 7.34 -48.36
N GLY A 494 23.58 7.19 -47.39
CA GLY A 494 24.90 6.60 -47.65
C GLY A 494 26.18 7.47 -47.73
N LYS A 495 27.17 7.03 -46.93
CA LYS A 495 28.64 6.98 -47.15
C LYS A 495 29.54 8.22 -46.97
N LEU A 496 30.34 8.14 -45.90
CA LEU A 496 31.75 8.57 -45.80
C LEU A 496 32.64 7.84 -46.85
N PRO A 497 33.89 8.28 -47.17
CA PRO A 497 34.91 8.74 -46.19
C PRO A 497 35.99 9.77 -46.64
N ASP A 498 36.91 10.03 -45.71
CA ASP A 498 38.33 10.43 -45.83
C ASP A 498 38.75 11.92 -45.77
N GLU A 499 39.41 12.27 -44.65
CA GLU A 499 40.47 13.29 -44.48
C GLU A 499 41.80 12.83 -45.16
N PRO A 500 42.92 13.61 -45.28
CA PRO A 500 43.32 14.79 -44.49
C PRO A 500 44.13 15.94 -45.20
N GLU A 501 44.46 16.96 -44.39
CA GLU A 501 45.68 17.79 -44.39
C GLU A 501 45.95 18.88 -45.49
N THR A 502 45.96 20.16 -45.10
CA THR A 502 47.16 21.06 -44.97
C THR A 502 46.88 22.57 -45.16
N SER A 503 47.40 23.35 -44.19
CA SER A 503 48.03 24.68 -44.23
C SER A 503 47.48 25.88 -45.06
N ALA A 504 47.16 26.92 -44.29
CA ALA A 504 47.71 28.29 -44.36
C ALA A 504 47.21 29.33 -45.40
N LYS A 505 46.73 30.45 -44.80
CA LYS A 505 46.87 31.87 -45.16
C LYS A 505 45.85 32.56 -46.08
N GLU A 506 45.13 33.49 -45.42
CA GLU A 506 44.89 34.91 -45.78
C GLU A 506 44.20 35.25 -47.10
N ALA A 507 42.90 35.50 -47.00
CA ALA A 507 42.09 36.54 -47.65
C ALA A 507 40.63 36.22 -47.25
N SER A 508 39.76 37.10 -46.78
CA SER A 508 39.64 38.54 -46.93
C SER A 508 38.67 39.03 -45.85
N GLU A 509 38.91 40.25 -45.38
CA GLU A 509 37.94 41.09 -44.67
C GLU A 509 36.60 41.10 -45.43
N GLU A 510 35.54 40.55 -44.84
CA GLU A 510 34.11 40.85 -45.07
C GLU A 510 33.27 39.77 -44.38
N ASN A 511 33.05 39.90 -43.07
CA ASN A 511 31.89 39.40 -42.29
C ASN A 511 32.14 39.53 -40.78
N ALA A 512 32.49 40.74 -40.32
CA ALA A 512 32.68 41.03 -38.90
C ALA A 512 31.44 41.65 -38.23
N ASP A 513 30.34 41.91 -38.94
CA ASP A 513 29.20 42.69 -38.42
C ASP A 513 28.04 41.89 -37.81
N ALA A 514 28.18 40.58 -37.65
CA ALA A 514 27.10 39.74 -37.10
C ALA A 514 27.31 39.26 -35.65
N LYS A 515 28.44 39.59 -34.99
CA LYS A 515 28.84 38.93 -33.74
C LYS A 515 28.90 39.80 -32.47
N ASP A 516 28.55 41.07 -32.52
CA ASP A 516 28.62 41.95 -31.34
C ASP A 516 27.30 42.69 -31.07
N LYS A 517 26.19 41.95 -31.16
CA LYS A 517 24.91 42.43 -30.68
C LYS A 517 24.86 42.17 -29.18
N GLY A 518 25.09 43.23 -28.39
CA GLY A 518 25.05 43.16 -26.93
C GLY A 518 23.75 42.55 -26.37
N PRO A 519 23.74 42.18 -25.08
CA PRO A 519 22.67 41.44 -24.43
C PRO A 519 21.25 42.03 -24.57
N TRP A 520 21.15 43.31 -24.93
CA TRP A 520 19.91 44.09 -25.06
C TRP A 520 19.57 44.47 -26.50
N SER A 521 20.21 43.86 -27.50
CA SER A 521 20.11 44.19 -28.93
C SER A 521 18.72 44.09 -29.57
N THR A 522 17.71 43.69 -28.82
CA THR A 522 16.30 43.64 -29.26
C THR A 522 15.50 44.89 -28.86
N LEU A 523 16.04 45.79 -28.04
CA LEU A 523 15.40 47.03 -27.65
C LEU A 523 15.64 48.13 -28.70
N ILE A 524 14.56 48.68 -29.23
CA ILE A 524 14.55 49.83 -30.14
C ILE A 524 14.08 51.06 -29.36
N LEU A 525 14.85 52.15 -29.44
CA LEU A 525 14.52 53.41 -28.81
C LEU A 525 13.72 54.31 -29.76
N GLN A 526 12.60 54.83 -29.29
CA GLN A 526 11.76 55.77 -30.02
C GLN A 526 11.65 57.07 -29.24
N ASP A 527 11.72 58.21 -29.95
CA ASP A 527 11.48 59.50 -29.33
C ASP A 527 10.07 59.56 -28.74
N ILE A 528 9.97 60.03 -27.49
CA ILE A 528 8.69 60.18 -26.78
C ILE A 528 7.73 61.11 -27.56
N ASN A 529 8.28 62.04 -28.34
CA ASN A 529 7.53 63.04 -29.12
C ASN A 529 7.18 62.59 -30.56
N SER A 530 7.57 61.38 -31.00
CA SER A 530 7.38 60.93 -32.39
C SER A 530 5.93 60.67 -32.82
N GLY A 531 4.95 60.83 -31.90
CA GLY A 531 3.51 60.62 -32.15
C GLY A 531 2.61 61.83 -31.91
N SER A 532 3.13 62.97 -31.45
CA SER A 532 2.34 64.20 -31.29
C SER A 532 2.38 65.02 -32.58
N ILE A 533 1.38 64.83 -33.44
CA ILE A 533 1.09 65.82 -34.49
C ILE A 533 0.72 67.11 -33.74
N PRO A 534 1.42 68.25 -33.99
CA PRO A 534 1.02 69.51 -33.39
C PRO A 534 -0.33 69.93 -33.98
N GLU A 535 -1.35 70.09 -33.15
CA GLU A 535 -2.59 70.81 -33.50
C GLU A 535 -2.39 72.33 -33.46
#